data_AF-A0A8T2P4A4-F1
#
_entry.id   AF-A0A8T2P4A4-F1
#
_cell.length_a   1.000
_cell.length_b   1.000
_cell.length_c   1.000
_cell.angle_alpha   90.00
_cell.angle_beta   90.00
_cell.angle_gamma   90.00
#
_symmetry.space_group_name_H-M   'P 1'
#
loop_
_entity.id
_entity.type
_entity.pdbx_description
1 polymer ?
#
loop_
_entity_poly.entity_id
_entity_poly.type
_entity_poly.pdbx_seq_one_letter_code
_entity_poly.pdbx_strand_id
1 'polypeptide(L)' 'MAVAGAISDDMPGQARLLVDKMKTDTRINFEADWKVITLFIGGNDLCDHCKNTMFYSPENFVFRIQQALDILHK' A
#
# COMPACT_ATOMS: atom_id res chain seq x y z
N MET A 1 4.09 6.47 -1.96
CA MET A 1 5.02 6.73 -3.07
C MET A 1 5.30 5.41 -3.73
N ALA A 2 5.25 5.33 -5.06
CA ALA A 2 5.57 4.11 -5.76
C ALA A 2 7.10 3.92 -5.84
N VAL A 3 7.55 2.68 -5.64
CA VAL A 3 8.96 2.28 -5.71
C VAL A 3 9.06 1.05 -6.59
N ALA A 4 10.06 1.00 -7.48
CA ALA A 4 10.30 -0.17 -8.31
C ALA A 4 10.64 -1.39 -7.43
N GLY A 5 10.11 -2.56 -7.79
CA GLY A 5 10.32 -3.79 -7.04
C GLY A 5 9.48 -3.92 -5.76
N ALA A 6 8.67 -2.93 -5.38
CA ALA A 6 7.79 -3.03 -4.22
C ALA A 6 6.80 -4.20 -4.34
N ILE A 7 6.51 -4.84 -3.22
CA ILE A 7 5.57 -5.97 -3.09
C ILE A 7 4.41 -5.59 -2.17
N SER A 8 3.42 -6.47 -2.04
CA SER A 8 2.28 -6.28 -1.13
C SER A 8 2.70 -5.98 0.31
N ASP A 9 3.82 -6.55 0.79
CA ASP A 9 4.32 -6.36 2.16
C ASP A 9 4.71 -4.91 2.46
N ASP A 10 5.11 -4.15 1.44
CA ASP A 10 5.47 -2.74 1.57
C ASP A 10 4.23 -1.84 1.71
N MET A 11 3.05 -2.31 1.30
CA MET A 11 1.86 -1.49 1.15
C MET A 11 1.40 -0.83 2.46
N PRO A 12 1.36 -1.52 3.62
CA PRO A 12 1.02 -0.87 4.87
C PRO A 12 2.00 0.24 5.27
N GLY A 13 3.29 0.09 4.96
CA GLY A 13 4.30 1.13 5.20
C GLY A 13 4.08 2.34 4.29
N GLN A 14 3.87 2.10 3.00
CA GLN A 14 3.61 3.17 2.04
C GLN A 14 2.31 3.93 2.31
N ALA A 15 1.27 3.24 2.81
CA ALA A 15 0.01 3.85 3.22
C ALA A 15 0.19 4.82 4.39
N ARG A 16 0.91 4.40 5.46
CA ARG A 16 1.22 5.29 6.60
C ARG A 16 1.99 6.52 6.15
N LEU A 17 3.04 6.33 5.35
CA LEU A 17 3.84 7.43 4.82
C LEU A 17 3.01 8.40 3.96
N LEU A 18 2.05 7.90 3.19
CA LEU A 18 1.16 8.75 2.39
C LEU A 18 0.25 9.59 3.29
N VAL A 19 -0.39 8.96 4.28
CA VAL A 19 -1.26 9.66 5.25
C VAL A 19 -0.46 10.73 6.00
N ASP A 20 0.72 10.39 6.51
CA ASP A 20 1.57 11.33 7.25
C ASP A 20 1.98 12.51 6.38
N LYS A 21 2.33 12.26 5.10
CA LYS A 21 2.64 13.34 4.15
C LYS A 21 1.43 14.24 3.89
N MET A 22 0.24 13.67 3.70
CA MET A 22 -0.97 14.48 3.47
C MET A 22 -1.35 15.30 4.70
N LYS A 23 -1.14 14.79 5.93
CA LYS A 23 -1.41 15.52 7.17
C LYS A 23 -0.40 16.63 7.46
N THR A 24 0.84 16.49 6.99
CA THR A 24 1.93 17.45 7.24
C THR A 24 2.08 18.51 6.15
N ASP A 25 1.57 18.26 4.95
CA ASP A 25 1.59 19.23 3.86
C ASP A 25 0.54 20.32 4.08
N THR A 26 0.99 21.56 4.35
CA THR A 26 0.11 22.71 4.61
C THR A 26 -0.76 23.13 3.43
N ARG A 27 -0.52 22.57 2.23
CA ARG A 27 -1.30 22.85 1.02
C ARG A 27 -2.52 21.94 0.87
N ILE A 28 -2.62 20.88 1.68
CA ILE A 28 -3.68 19.88 1.62
C ILE A 28 -4.59 20.05 2.84
N ASN A 29 -5.89 20.19 2.61
CA ASN A 29 -6.87 20.04 3.68
C ASN A 29 -7.21 18.56 3.84
N PHE A 30 -6.57 17.92 4.82
CA PHE A 30 -6.72 16.49 5.07
C PHE A 30 -8.18 16.08 5.35
N GLU A 31 -9.01 16.97 5.90
CA GLU A 31 -10.40 16.64 6.23
C GLU A 31 -11.39 16.97 5.08
N ALA A 32 -11.13 18.02 4.31
CA ALA A 32 -12.11 18.53 3.33
C ALA A 32 -11.83 18.13 1.88
N ASP A 33 -10.56 17.95 1.50
CA ASP A 33 -10.22 17.68 0.10
C ASP A 33 -10.66 16.26 -0.29
N TRP A 34 -11.05 16.04 -1.54
CA TRP A 34 -11.26 14.67 -2.02
C TRP A 34 -9.91 14.00 -2.29
N LYS A 35 -9.80 12.70 -2.01
CA LYS A 35 -8.60 11.90 -2.28
C LYS A 35 -8.94 10.74 -3.20
N VAL A 36 -8.23 10.62 -4.32
CA VAL A 36 -8.24 9.42 -5.17
C VAL A 36 -6.89 8.75 -5.02
N ILE A 37 -6.92 7.47 -4.62
CA ILE A 37 -5.72 6.66 -4.40
C ILE A 37 -5.78 5.46 -5.33
N THR A 38 -4.79 5.34 -6.22
CA THR A 38 -4.63 4.21 -7.11
C THR A 38 -3.57 3.27 -6.55
N LEU A 39 -3.96 2.02 -6.27
CA LEU A 39 -3.03 0.96 -5.89
C LEU A 39 -2.68 0.12 -7.12
N PHE A 40 -1.40 0.10 -7.48
CA PHE A 40 -0.88 -0.75 -8.57
C PHE A 40 0.27 -1.60 -8.04
N ILE A 41 -0.06 -2.83 -7.64
CA ILE A 41 0.83 -3.75 -6.93
C ILE A 41 0.47 -5.20 -7.29
N GLY A 42 1.39 -6.14 -7.04
CA GLY A 42 1.17 -7.58 -7.25
C GLY A 42 2.02 -8.20 -8.37
N GLY A 43 2.55 -7.41 -9.30
CA GLY A 43 3.47 -7.92 -10.32
C GLY A 43 4.72 -8.56 -9.73
N ASN A 44 5.37 -7.87 -8.78
CA ASN A 44 6.56 -8.38 -8.12
C ASN A 44 6.26 -9.56 -7.18
N ASP A 45 5.12 -9.55 -6.48
CA ASP A 45 4.66 -10.68 -5.65
C ASP A 45 4.51 -11.95 -6.51
N LEU A 46 3.91 -11.85 -7.69
CA LEU A 46 3.77 -12.98 -8.62
C LEU A 46 5.13 -13.44 -9.17
N CYS A 47 6.03 -12.50 -9.50
CA CYS A 47 7.38 -12.84 -9.94
C CYS A 47 8.17 -13.64 -8.88
N ASP A 48 7.98 -13.31 -7.59
CA ASP A 48 8.70 -13.96 -6.49
C ASP A 48 7.95 -15.15 -5.87
N HIS A 49 6.70 -15.41 -6.28
CA HIS A 49 5.89 -16.51 -5.75
C HIS A 49 6.60 -17.87 -5.81
N CYS A 50 7.30 -18.16 -6.92
CA CYS A 50 8.05 -19.42 -7.08
C CYS A 50 9.22 -19.58 -6.09
N LYS A 51 9.71 -18.48 -5.50
CA LYS A 51 10.80 -18.50 -4.51
C LYS A 51 10.28 -18.79 -3.10
N ASN A 52 9.06 -18.37 -2.78
CA ASN A 52 8.43 -18.61 -1.49
C ASN A 52 6.90 -18.54 -1.58
N THR A 53 6.28 -19.68 -1.87
CA THR A 53 4.83 -19.79 -2.08
C THR A 53 4.01 -19.47 -0.82
N MET A 54 4.59 -19.64 0.37
CA MET A 54 3.93 -19.32 1.65
C MET A 54 3.92 -17.82 1.92
N PHE A 55 5.06 -17.13 1.73
CA PHE A 55 5.15 -15.68 1.96
C PHE A 55 4.35 -14.89 0.93
N TYR A 56 4.37 -15.34 -0.33
CA TYR A 56 3.63 -14.75 -1.45
C TYR A 56 2.30 -15.48 -1.72
N SER A 57 1.70 -16.08 -0.69
CA SER A 57 0.41 -16.75 -0.84
C SER A 57 -0.71 -15.73 -1.16
N PRO A 58 -1.78 -16.15 -1.84
CA PRO A 58 -2.94 -15.28 -2.07
C PRO A 58 -3.50 -14.69 -0.77
N GLU A 59 -3.50 -15.45 0.32
CA GLU A 59 -4.02 -15.01 1.62
C GLU A 59 -3.14 -13.89 2.20
N ASN A 60 -1.81 -14.05 2.17
CA ASN A 60 -0.89 -13.02 2.64
C ASN A 60 -0.95 -11.77 1.77
N PHE A 61 -1.08 -11.91 0.45
CA PHE A 61 -1.28 -10.79 -0.46
C PHE A 61 -2.55 -10.01 -0.08
N VAL A 62 -3.70 -10.68 0.03
CA VAL A 62 -4.97 -10.04 0.42
C VAL A 62 -4.88 -9.38 1.79
N PHE A 63 -4.29 -10.05 2.77
CA PHE A 63 -4.11 -9.52 4.12
C PHE A 63 -3.32 -8.20 4.14
N ARG A 64 -2.21 -8.13 3.39
CA ARG A 64 -1.38 -6.92 3.32
C ARG A 64 -2.07 -5.77 2.61
N ILE A 65 -2.82 -6.06 1.54
CA ILE A 65 -3.64 -5.06 0.87
C ILE A 65 -4.74 -4.55 1.81
N GLN A 66 -5.42 -5.45 2.54
CA GLN A 66 -6.42 -5.06 3.53
C GLN A 66 -5.83 -4.15 4.60
N GLN A 67 -4.66 -4.47 5.15
CA GLN A 67 -3.98 -3.61 6.12
C GLN A 67 -3.70 -2.22 5.58
N ALA A 68 -3.27 -2.11 4.32
CA ALA A 68 -3.04 -0.82 3.67
C ALA A 68 -4.35 -0.04 3.49
N LEU A 69 -5.42 -0.69 3.04
CA LEU A 69 -6.74 -0.08 2.90
C LEU A 69 -7.32 0.38 4.25
N ASP A 70 -7.14 -0.40 5.31
CA ASP A 70 -7.56 -0.04 6.67
C ASP A 70 -6.82 1.20 7.20
N ILE A 71 -5.59 1.42 6.76
CA ILE A 71 -4.83 2.64 7.09
C ILE A 71 -5.35 3.83 6.28
N LEU A 72 -5.68 3.64 5.00
CA LEU A 72 -6.16 4.71 4.12
C LEU A 72 -7.61 5.11 4.37
N HIS A 73 -8.42 4.21 4.93
CA HIS A 73 -9.82 4.49 5.26
C HIS A 73 -10.00 5.29 6.55
N LYS A 74 -9.05 5.17 7.49
CA LYS A 74 -9.06 5.86 8.78
C LYS A 74 -8.63 7.31 8.68
#